data_AF-A0A971F2G1-F1
#
_entry.id   AF-A0A971F2G1-F1
#
_cell.length_a   1.000
_cell.length_b   1.000
_cell.length_c   1.000
_cell.angle_alpha   90.00
_cell.angle_beta   90.00
_cell.angle_gamma   90.00
#
_symmetry.space_group_name_H-M   'P 1'
#
loop_
_entity.id
_entity.type
_entity.pdbx_description
1 polymer ?
#
loop_
_entity_poly.entity_id
_entity_poly.type
_entity_poly.pdbx_seq_one_letter_code
_entity_poly.pdbx_strand_id
1 'polypeptide(L)'
;MDLSFPGLGLEFEISSTAFEIAGLPIYWYGIIIAFAFLTAVVLGIQSCKKFNLEPDNILDLVLFAAPAAIIGARLYFVIFSWDQYKDDLVRILRIRDGGLAIYGGIIAAILVAWIYSKKKKIPPLHLIDFGVPYLALGQAIGRWGNFVNQEAFGTMTTLPWRMNGAVPNQYLLNTSATIDLSKWGVHPTFLYESLWDFAVFAFLVFFRRKKKLDGEVLSLYLILYGVGRFLIEGLRTDSLYLGSFRVSQLLSALLVVVFIAIFIYIRVRKNMAGEDEPVTLGQSQYGELLMKLKAEEEQEAEDLENAEDGEDAEHIEDAPEDEDSEDTEKSGEEPDADGDEQEKAEEQDIEAEDAAADDTTLDLGDINDDI
;
A
#
# COMPACT_ATOMS: atom_id res chain seq x y z
N MET A 1 28.79 23.60 -7.51
CA MET A 1 27.59 24.25 -8.08
C MET A 1 26.36 23.59 -7.48
N ASP A 2 25.74 24.28 -6.53
CA ASP A 2 25.48 23.62 -5.25
C ASP A 2 23.98 23.51 -5.00
N LEU A 3 23.53 22.32 -4.67
CA LEU A 3 22.11 22.03 -4.43
C LEU A 3 21.80 22.52 -3.02
N SER A 4 20.84 23.43 -2.89
CA SER A 4 20.58 24.12 -1.63
C SER A 4 19.10 24.25 -1.32
N PHE A 5 18.78 24.40 -0.05
CA PHE A 5 17.47 24.81 0.45
C PHE A 5 17.66 26.07 1.31
N PRO A 6 17.74 27.27 0.69
CA PRO A 6 18.22 28.47 1.38
C PRO A 6 17.38 28.88 2.60
N GLY A 7 16.08 28.59 2.60
CA GLY A 7 15.19 28.83 3.75
C GLY A 7 15.26 27.77 4.86
N LEU A 8 16.10 26.73 4.71
CA LEU A 8 16.43 25.73 5.73
C LEU A 8 17.91 25.77 6.15
N GLY A 9 18.75 26.59 5.50
CA GLY A 9 20.19 26.64 5.75
C GLY A 9 20.95 25.37 5.33
N LEU A 10 20.42 24.60 4.36
CA LEU A 10 21.03 23.36 3.88
C LEU A 10 21.69 23.56 2.52
N GLU A 11 22.93 23.10 2.38
CA GLU A 11 23.72 23.16 1.15
C GLU A 11 24.45 21.83 0.91
N PHE A 12 24.52 21.41 -0.36
CA PHE A 12 25.01 20.09 -0.77
C PHE A 12 25.85 20.16 -2.05
N GLU A 13 27.14 19.81 -1.94
CA GLU A 13 28.03 19.60 -3.09
C GLU A 13 27.82 18.19 -3.67
N ILE A 14 26.91 18.05 -4.64
CA ILE A 14 26.57 16.76 -5.27
C ILE A 14 26.77 16.83 -6.78
N SER A 15 27.63 15.95 -7.30
CA SER A 15 27.74 15.63 -8.74
C SER A 15 26.76 14.53 -9.13
N SER A 16 26.31 14.49 -10.38
CA SER A 16 25.49 13.39 -10.90
C SER A 16 26.28 12.08 -11.10
N THR A 17 27.57 12.20 -11.41
CA THR A 17 28.53 11.07 -11.39
C THR A 17 28.98 10.82 -9.96
N ALA A 18 28.81 9.59 -9.47
CA ALA A 18 29.24 9.18 -8.14
C ALA A 18 30.74 8.86 -8.10
N PHE A 19 31.22 8.13 -9.10
CA PHE A 19 32.63 7.78 -9.31
C PHE A 19 32.83 7.25 -10.74
N GLU A 20 34.08 7.05 -11.15
CA GLU A 20 34.42 6.43 -12.43
C GLU A 20 35.20 5.13 -12.22
N ILE A 21 34.97 4.13 -13.07
CA ILE A 21 35.77 2.90 -13.14
C ILE A 21 36.35 2.80 -14.55
N ALA A 22 37.68 2.87 -14.66
CA ALA A 22 38.40 2.76 -15.94
C ALA A 22 37.88 3.72 -17.05
N GLY A 23 37.52 4.96 -16.68
CA GLY A 23 36.95 5.96 -17.60
C GLY A 23 35.47 5.76 -17.94
N LEU A 24 34.78 4.81 -17.29
CA LEU A 24 33.32 4.68 -17.36
C LEU A 24 32.68 5.37 -16.14
N PRO A 25 31.90 6.46 -16.32
CA PRO A 25 31.19 7.08 -15.23
C PRO A 25 30.07 6.18 -14.70
N ILE A 26 29.90 6.17 -13.39
CA ILE A 26 28.82 5.51 -12.65
C ILE A 26 27.99 6.60 -11.98
N TYR A 27 26.73 6.73 -12.41
CA TYR A 27 25.83 7.80 -11.95
C TYR A 27 25.08 7.41 -10.68
N TRP A 28 24.90 8.37 -9.77
CA TRP A 28 24.12 8.19 -8.55
C TRP A 28 22.69 7.71 -8.83
N TYR A 29 22.06 8.18 -9.90
CA TYR A 29 20.73 7.72 -10.32
C TYR A 29 20.69 6.19 -10.49
N GLY A 30 21.72 5.60 -11.11
CA GLY A 30 21.83 4.15 -11.28
C GLY A 30 22.02 3.41 -9.96
N ILE A 31 22.83 3.96 -9.05
CA ILE A 31 23.05 3.42 -7.70
C ILE A 31 21.75 3.44 -6.88
N ILE A 32 21.02 4.57 -6.91
CA ILE A 32 19.78 4.78 -6.17
C ILE A 32 18.67 3.85 -6.68
N ILE A 33 18.53 3.67 -8.00
CA ILE A 33 17.57 2.72 -8.58
C ILE A 33 17.94 1.27 -8.26
N ALA A 34 19.23 0.92 -8.29
CA ALA A 34 19.69 -0.42 -7.88
C ALA A 34 19.41 -0.68 -6.39
N PHE A 35 19.66 0.30 -5.52
CA PHE A 35 19.35 0.23 -4.09
C PHE A 35 17.85 0.13 -3.81
N ALA A 36 17.02 0.90 -4.52
CA ALA A 36 15.56 0.84 -4.46
C ALA A 36 15.04 -0.55 -4.83
N PHE A 37 15.54 -1.10 -5.94
CA PHE A 37 15.20 -2.45 -6.41
C PHE A 37 15.64 -3.54 -5.41
N LEU A 38 16.88 -3.52 -4.92
CA LEU A 38 17.37 -4.47 -3.93
C LEU A 38 16.58 -4.39 -2.63
N THR A 39 16.24 -3.19 -2.16
CA THR A 39 15.41 -2.98 -0.96
C THR A 39 14.02 -3.59 -1.14
N ALA A 40 13.37 -3.36 -2.29
CA ALA A 40 12.08 -3.95 -2.63
C ALA A 40 12.12 -5.49 -2.67
N VAL A 41 13.17 -6.07 -3.27
CA VAL A 41 13.36 -7.52 -3.36
C VAL A 41 13.60 -8.15 -1.98
N VAL A 42 14.47 -7.56 -1.15
CA VAL A 42 14.79 -8.07 0.20
C VAL A 42 13.59 -8.02 1.13
N LEU A 43 12.86 -6.89 1.17
CA LEU A 43 11.64 -6.77 2.00
C LEU A 43 10.49 -7.65 1.48
N GLY A 44 10.44 -7.89 0.17
CA GLY A 44 9.63 -8.93 -0.46
C GLY A 44 9.95 -10.31 0.12
N ILE A 45 11.17 -10.80 -0.09
CA ILE A 45 11.66 -12.12 0.37
C ILE A 45 11.41 -12.35 1.87
N GLN A 46 11.70 -11.35 2.71
CA GLN A 46 11.46 -11.41 4.17
C GLN A 46 9.97 -11.54 4.53
N SER A 47 9.07 -11.14 3.64
CA SER A 47 7.61 -11.17 3.86
C SER A 47 6.90 -12.35 3.19
N CYS A 48 7.50 -13.04 2.21
CA CYS A 48 6.84 -14.09 1.41
C CYS A 48 6.06 -15.11 2.25
N LYS A 49 6.68 -15.62 3.32
CA LYS A 49 6.08 -16.61 4.24
C LYS A 49 4.80 -16.13 4.97
N LYS A 50 4.53 -14.82 4.99
CA LYS A 50 3.32 -14.23 5.63
C LYS A 50 2.12 -14.12 4.67
N PHE A 51 2.32 -14.53 3.42
CA PHE A 51 1.34 -14.49 2.32
C PHE A 51 1.37 -15.80 1.51
N ASN A 52 1.77 -16.92 2.14
CA ASN A 52 1.86 -18.26 1.54
C ASN A 52 2.64 -18.34 0.21
N LEU A 53 3.61 -17.43 0.03
CA LEU A 53 4.52 -17.41 -1.12
C LEU A 53 5.88 -18.00 -0.73
N GLU A 54 6.44 -18.82 -1.61
CA GLU A 54 7.82 -19.31 -1.48
C GLU A 54 8.81 -18.19 -1.87
N PRO A 55 9.87 -17.93 -1.07
CA PRO A 55 10.91 -16.96 -1.43
C PRO A 55 11.51 -17.19 -2.82
N ASP A 56 11.75 -18.45 -3.17
CA ASP A 56 12.36 -18.85 -4.43
C ASP A 56 11.49 -18.51 -5.63
N ASN A 57 10.15 -18.57 -5.51
CA ASN A 57 9.24 -18.14 -6.57
C ASN A 57 9.28 -16.63 -6.82
N ILE A 58 9.59 -15.84 -5.79
CA ILE A 58 9.76 -14.38 -5.94
C ILE A 58 11.15 -14.05 -6.49
N LEU A 59 12.18 -14.79 -6.09
CA LEU A 59 13.54 -14.62 -6.60
C LEU A 59 13.65 -15.04 -8.07
N ASP A 60 13.12 -16.21 -8.44
CA ASP A 60 12.90 -16.64 -9.84
C ASP A 60 12.22 -15.54 -10.66
N LEU A 61 11.06 -15.07 -10.20
CA LEU A 61 10.26 -14.07 -10.88
C LEU A 61 11.06 -12.80 -11.16
N VAL A 62 11.80 -12.31 -10.17
CA VAL A 62 12.66 -11.13 -10.29
C VAL A 62 13.80 -11.37 -11.27
N LEU A 63 14.43 -12.56 -11.26
CA LEU A 63 15.48 -12.95 -12.20
C LEU A 63 14.98 -13.05 -13.66
N PHE A 64 13.72 -13.42 -13.89
CA PHE A 64 13.12 -13.36 -15.23
C PHE A 64 12.63 -11.96 -15.61
N ALA A 65 11.99 -11.24 -14.68
CA ALA A 65 11.31 -9.98 -14.96
C ALA A 65 12.28 -8.80 -15.14
N ALA A 66 13.38 -8.72 -14.37
CA ALA A 66 14.30 -7.58 -14.47
C ALA A 66 15.06 -7.54 -15.83
N PRO A 67 15.64 -8.64 -16.35
CA PRO A 67 16.23 -8.64 -17.70
C PRO A 67 15.17 -8.39 -18.78
N ALA A 68 13.98 -8.97 -18.66
CA ALA A 68 12.88 -8.75 -19.59
C ALA A 68 12.43 -7.29 -19.61
N ALA A 69 12.40 -6.60 -18.47
CA ALA A 69 12.09 -5.18 -18.36
C ALA A 69 13.14 -4.31 -19.07
N ILE A 70 14.44 -4.61 -18.93
CA ILE A 70 15.50 -3.89 -19.64
C ILE A 70 15.38 -4.09 -21.16
N ILE A 71 15.16 -5.34 -21.60
CA ILE A 71 14.95 -5.67 -23.03
C ILE A 71 13.70 -4.97 -23.57
N GLY A 72 12.57 -5.05 -22.87
CA GLY A 72 11.32 -4.42 -23.25
C GLY A 72 11.42 -2.90 -23.33
N ALA A 73 12.09 -2.26 -22.37
CA ALA A 73 12.32 -0.82 -22.37
C ALA A 73 13.19 -0.38 -23.55
N ARG A 74 14.20 -1.18 -23.94
CA ARG A 74 15.02 -0.90 -25.12
C ARG A 74 14.26 -1.10 -26.42
N LEU A 75 13.55 -2.23 -26.57
CA LEU A 75 12.78 -2.54 -27.77
C LEU A 75 11.68 -1.49 -28.01
N TYR A 76 10.94 -1.10 -26.97
CA TYR A 76 9.93 -0.04 -27.07
C TYR A 76 10.56 1.29 -27.53
N PHE A 77 11.68 1.71 -26.93
CA PHE A 77 12.38 2.93 -27.36
C PHE A 77 12.80 2.87 -28.83
N VAL A 78 13.36 1.73 -29.28
CA VAL A 78 13.80 1.53 -30.67
C VAL A 78 12.62 1.52 -31.65
N ILE A 79 11.49 0.91 -31.31
CA ILE A 79 10.28 0.89 -32.14
C ILE A 79 9.76 2.31 -32.39
N PHE A 80 9.66 3.14 -31.35
CA PHE A 80 9.20 4.53 -31.47
C PHE A 80 10.29 5.50 -32.00
N SER A 81 11.54 5.04 -32.15
CA SER A 81 12.68 5.82 -32.66
C SER A 81 13.29 5.22 -33.93
N TRP A 82 12.53 4.41 -34.68
CA TRP A 82 13.06 3.48 -35.70
C TRP A 82 14.00 4.12 -36.74
N ASP A 83 13.72 5.35 -37.17
CA ASP A 83 14.57 6.11 -38.11
C ASP A 83 16.00 6.34 -37.63
N GLN A 84 16.27 6.24 -36.31
CA GLN A 84 17.62 6.35 -35.73
C GLN A 84 18.41 5.03 -35.74
N TYR A 85 17.74 3.90 -35.99
CA TYR A 85 18.28 2.54 -35.82
C TYR A 85 18.28 1.71 -37.10
N LYS A 86 17.40 2.00 -38.06
CA LYS A 86 17.24 1.24 -39.32
C LYS A 86 18.55 1.05 -40.11
N ASP A 87 19.46 2.02 -40.04
CA ASP A 87 20.73 2.04 -40.79
C ASP A 87 21.94 1.47 -39.98
N ASP A 88 21.78 1.25 -38.66
CA ASP A 88 22.81 0.69 -37.76
C ASP A 88 22.16 -0.08 -36.60
N LEU A 89 21.72 -1.31 -36.92
CA LEU A 89 21.04 -2.21 -35.97
C LEU A 89 21.92 -2.60 -34.77
N VAL A 90 23.25 -2.44 -34.84
CA VAL A 90 24.15 -2.74 -33.70
C VAL A 90 23.92 -1.76 -32.55
N ARG A 91 23.45 -0.53 -32.84
CA ARG A 91 23.05 0.45 -31.80
C ARG A 91 21.92 -0.05 -30.90
N ILE A 92 21.07 -0.96 -31.37
CA ILE A 92 19.97 -1.53 -30.57
C ILE A 92 20.53 -2.17 -29.28
N LEU A 93 21.69 -2.82 -29.35
CA LEU A 93 22.34 -3.47 -28.21
C LEU A 93 23.06 -2.50 -27.24
N ARG A 94 23.28 -1.24 -27.64
CA ARG A 94 24.02 -0.24 -26.84
C ARG A 94 23.14 0.42 -25.77
N ILE A 95 22.69 -0.35 -24.80
CA ILE A 95 21.84 0.12 -23.69
C ILE A 95 22.52 1.15 -22.77
N ARG A 96 23.85 1.32 -22.84
CA ARG A 96 24.59 2.35 -22.10
C ARG A 96 24.46 3.75 -22.70
N ASP A 97 24.08 3.86 -23.97
CA ASP A 97 23.99 5.13 -24.71
C ASP A 97 22.67 5.89 -24.40
N GLY A 98 21.95 5.48 -23.34
CA GLY A 98 20.58 5.92 -23.05
C GLY A 98 19.54 5.23 -23.93
N GLY A 99 18.33 5.80 -24.04
CA GLY A 99 17.25 5.26 -24.87
C GLY A 99 16.58 4.01 -24.31
N LEU A 100 15.99 4.14 -23.11
CA LEU A 100 15.16 3.12 -22.47
C LEU A 100 13.79 3.74 -22.14
N ALA A 101 12.71 3.18 -22.69
CA ALA A 101 11.36 3.69 -22.48
C ALA A 101 10.64 2.90 -21.36
N ILE A 102 10.28 3.58 -20.27
CA ILE A 102 9.70 2.95 -19.07
C ILE A 102 8.46 2.10 -19.36
N TYR A 103 7.61 2.52 -20.30
CA TYR A 103 6.43 1.77 -20.74
C TYR A 103 6.78 0.36 -21.24
N GLY A 104 7.83 0.21 -22.04
CA GLY A 104 8.29 -1.09 -22.54
C GLY A 104 8.76 -2.01 -21.42
N GLY A 105 9.42 -1.45 -20.40
CA GLY A 105 9.87 -2.20 -19.23
C GLY A 105 8.70 -2.68 -18.36
N ILE A 106 7.72 -1.81 -18.12
CA ILE A 106 6.50 -2.15 -17.37
C ILE A 106 5.70 -3.25 -18.11
N ILE A 107 5.50 -3.10 -19.42
CA ILE A 107 4.76 -4.10 -20.23
C ILE A 107 5.46 -5.46 -20.19
N ALA A 108 6.78 -5.51 -20.37
CA ALA A 108 7.54 -6.76 -20.34
C ALA A 108 7.56 -7.40 -18.93
N ALA A 109 7.71 -6.61 -17.87
CA ALA A 109 7.66 -7.09 -16.50
C ALA A 109 6.29 -7.70 -16.14
N ILE A 110 5.20 -7.02 -16.50
CA ILE A 110 3.82 -7.51 -16.27
C ILE A 110 3.57 -8.81 -17.07
N LEU A 111 3.99 -8.86 -18.33
CA LEU A 111 3.84 -10.05 -19.17
C LEU A 111 4.61 -11.25 -18.58
N VAL A 112 5.85 -11.06 -18.15
CA VAL A 112 6.63 -12.12 -17.48
C VAL A 112 5.98 -12.53 -16.16
N ALA A 113 5.53 -11.60 -15.33
CA ALA A 113 4.86 -11.92 -14.07
C ALA A 113 3.58 -12.74 -14.28
N TRP A 114 2.76 -12.40 -15.28
CA TRP A 114 1.55 -13.14 -15.63
C TRP A 114 1.83 -14.55 -16.17
N ILE A 115 2.83 -14.71 -17.06
CA ILE A 115 3.27 -16.02 -17.55
C ILE A 115 3.83 -16.87 -16.40
N TYR A 116 4.65 -16.27 -15.55
CA TYR A 116 5.31 -16.95 -14.44
C TYR A 116 4.31 -17.41 -13.38
N SER A 117 3.40 -16.54 -12.94
CA SER A 117 2.36 -16.88 -11.96
C SER A 117 1.46 -18.01 -12.48
N LYS A 118 1.06 -17.97 -13.76
CA LYS A 118 0.30 -19.06 -14.39
C LYS A 118 1.08 -20.38 -14.41
N LYS A 119 2.39 -20.37 -14.67
CA LYS A 119 3.25 -21.57 -14.63
C LYS A 119 3.43 -22.16 -13.23
N LYS A 120 3.66 -21.33 -12.20
CA LYS A 120 3.76 -21.75 -10.79
C LYS A 120 2.40 -21.94 -10.09
N LYS A 121 1.27 -21.81 -10.81
CA LYS A 121 -0.11 -21.87 -10.30
C LYS A 121 -0.46 -20.82 -9.22
N ILE A 122 0.33 -19.74 -9.11
CA ILE A 122 0.08 -18.64 -8.17
C ILE A 122 -1.02 -17.73 -8.75
N PRO A 123 -2.04 -17.31 -7.98
CA PRO A 123 -3.05 -16.37 -8.46
C PRO A 123 -2.40 -15.02 -8.84
N PRO A 124 -2.57 -14.50 -10.08
CA PRO A 124 -1.86 -13.31 -10.52
C PRO A 124 -2.15 -12.06 -9.67
N LEU A 125 -3.41 -11.87 -9.24
CA LEU A 125 -3.79 -10.76 -8.36
C LEU A 125 -3.17 -10.87 -6.96
N HIS A 126 -3.01 -12.09 -6.43
CA HIS A 126 -2.34 -12.30 -5.14
C HIS A 126 -0.88 -11.83 -5.19
N LEU A 127 -0.17 -12.26 -6.23
CA LEU A 127 1.22 -11.88 -6.49
C LEU A 127 1.39 -10.37 -6.68
N ILE A 128 0.45 -9.72 -7.40
CA ILE A 128 0.47 -8.27 -7.61
C ILE A 128 0.19 -7.52 -6.29
N ASP A 129 -0.85 -7.91 -5.54
CA ASP A 129 -1.15 -7.33 -4.21
C ASP A 129 0.01 -7.46 -3.22
N PHE A 130 0.74 -8.58 -3.28
CA PHE A 130 1.93 -8.81 -2.48
C PHE A 130 3.08 -7.87 -2.88
N GLY A 131 3.33 -7.73 -4.18
CA GLY A 131 4.46 -6.99 -4.75
C GLY A 131 4.28 -5.47 -4.80
N VAL A 132 3.04 -4.99 -5.03
CA VAL A 132 2.76 -3.57 -5.32
C VAL A 132 3.15 -2.57 -4.21
N PRO A 133 3.13 -2.89 -2.89
CA PRO A 133 3.65 -1.97 -1.88
C PRO A 133 5.15 -1.71 -2.06
N TYR A 134 5.94 -2.73 -2.43
CA TYR A 134 7.38 -2.56 -2.65
C TYR A 134 7.69 -1.79 -3.94
N LEU A 135 6.76 -1.78 -4.91
CA LEU A 135 6.83 -0.89 -6.06
C LEU A 135 6.68 0.58 -5.63
N ALA A 136 5.75 0.89 -4.73
CA ALA A 136 5.64 2.22 -4.12
C ALA A 136 6.90 2.63 -3.34
N LEU A 137 7.49 1.71 -2.56
CA LEU A 137 8.80 1.95 -1.91
C LEU A 137 9.92 2.19 -2.94
N GLY A 138 9.92 1.43 -4.03
CA GLY A 138 10.89 1.59 -5.12
C GLY A 138 10.78 2.95 -5.81
N GLN A 139 9.56 3.46 -6.00
CA GLN A 139 9.30 4.81 -6.49
C GLN A 139 9.79 5.87 -5.48
N ALA A 140 9.44 5.71 -4.20
CA ALA A 140 9.81 6.63 -3.13
C ALA A 140 11.33 6.84 -3.01
N ILE A 141 12.10 5.75 -3.04
CA ILE A 141 13.56 5.79 -3.04
C ILE A 141 14.08 6.33 -4.39
N GLY A 142 13.49 5.89 -5.51
CA GLY A 142 13.89 6.30 -6.86
C GLY A 142 13.88 7.81 -7.11
N ARG A 143 13.00 8.58 -6.44
CA ARG A 143 12.93 10.04 -6.58
C ARG A 143 14.20 10.77 -6.14
N TRP A 144 15.02 10.16 -5.28
CA TRP A 144 16.32 10.72 -4.90
C TRP A 144 17.32 10.70 -6.07
N GLY A 145 17.08 9.91 -7.12
CA GLY A 145 17.78 10.06 -8.40
C GLY A 145 17.47 11.40 -9.08
N ASN A 146 16.21 11.83 -9.09
CA ASN A 146 15.81 13.11 -9.68
C ASN A 146 16.41 14.30 -8.91
N PHE A 147 16.54 14.19 -7.58
CA PHE A 147 17.25 15.16 -6.73
C PHE A 147 18.72 15.33 -7.16
N VAL A 148 19.48 14.24 -7.26
CA VAL A 148 20.90 14.29 -7.63
C VAL A 148 21.12 14.79 -9.06
N ASN A 149 20.22 14.45 -9.99
CA ASN A 149 20.24 15.00 -11.36
C ASN A 149 19.70 16.44 -11.44
N GLN A 150 19.09 16.98 -10.39
CA GLN A 150 18.40 18.27 -10.35
C GLN A 150 17.32 18.42 -11.43
N GLU A 151 16.60 17.34 -11.71
CA GLU A 151 15.55 17.24 -12.75
C GLU A 151 14.15 17.10 -12.12
N ALA A 152 13.10 17.03 -12.95
CA ALA A 152 11.74 16.71 -12.53
C ALA A 152 11.08 17.66 -11.50
N PHE A 153 11.68 18.85 -11.29
CA PHE A 153 11.31 19.82 -10.27
C PHE A 153 9.98 20.56 -10.58
N GLY A 154 9.48 21.31 -9.60
CA GLY A 154 8.25 22.08 -9.71
C GLY A 154 8.44 23.54 -10.11
N THR A 155 7.33 24.28 -10.15
CA THR A 155 7.29 25.72 -10.42
C THR A 155 8.07 26.55 -9.39
N MET A 156 8.31 27.82 -9.73
CA MET A 156 8.94 28.81 -8.85
C MET A 156 8.14 29.02 -7.55
N THR A 157 8.85 29.22 -6.43
CA THR A 157 8.25 29.36 -5.09
C THR A 157 9.16 30.11 -4.11
N THR A 158 8.56 30.67 -3.06
CA THR A 158 9.25 31.40 -1.97
C THR A 158 9.24 30.64 -0.64
N LEU A 159 8.68 29.43 -0.59
CA LEU A 159 8.59 28.59 0.60
C LEU A 159 9.96 28.37 1.28
N PRO A 160 10.01 28.11 2.60
CA PRO A 160 11.29 27.93 3.30
C PRO A 160 12.05 26.69 2.79
N TRP A 161 11.34 25.59 2.47
CA TRP A 161 11.89 24.40 1.83
C TRP A 161 11.99 24.49 0.28
N ARG A 162 12.05 25.70 -0.29
CA ARG A 162 12.37 25.88 -1.73
C ARG A 162 13.73 25.27 -2.04
N MET A 163 13.86 24.65 -3.21
CA MET A 163 15.10 24.07 -3.70
C MET A 163 15.77 25.01 -4.70
N ASN A 164 17.08 25.16 -4.60
CA ASN A 164 17.92 25.89 -5.53
C ASN A 164 19.07 24.98 -6.00
N GLY A 165 19.67 25.30 -7.15
CA GLY A 165 20.72 24.48 -7.77
C GLY A 165 21.00 24.90 -9.21
N ALA A 166 21.91 24.21 -9.89
CA ALA A 166 22.32 24.48 -11.26
C ALA A 166 21.13 24.59 -12.24
N VAL A 167 20.34 23.53 -12.37
CA VAL A 167 19.22 23.47 -13.32
C VAL A 167 18.00 24.27 -12.83
N PRO A 168 17.60 24.21 -11.54
CA PRO A 168 16.55 25.09 -11.00
C PRO A 168 16.84 26.58 -11.19
N ASN A 169 18.05 27.05 -10.88
CA ASN A 169 18.39 28.48 -11.01
C ASN A 169 18.40 28.91 -12.47
N GLN A 170 18.84 28.05 -13.40
CA GLN A 170 18.75 28.33 -14.84
C GLN A 170 17.28 28.44 -15.31
N TYR A 171 16.40 27.56 -14.86
CA TYR A 171 14.96 27.65 -15.13
C TYR A 171 14.34 28.95 -14.59
N LEU A 172 14.70 29.35 -13.36
CA LEU A 172 14.22 30.58 -12.73
C LEU A 172 14.69 31.82 -13.50
N LEU A 173 15.98 31.90 -13.86
CA LEU A 173 16.56 33.01 -14.63
C LEU A 173 15.98 33.09 -16.06
N ASN A 174 15.70 31.95 -16.70
CA ASN A 174 15.01 31.90 -17.99
C ASN A 174 13.54 32.35 -17.89
N THR A 175 12.91 32.21 -16.72
CA THR A 175 11.54 32.64 -16.45
C THR A 175 11.47 34.13 -16.10
N SER A 176 12.47 34.65 -15.38
CA SER A 176 12.68 36.08 -15.13
C SER A 176 14.15 36.39 -14.87
N ALA A 177 14.78 37.15 -15.77
CA ALA A 177 16.22 37.44 -15.72
C ALA A 177 16.66 38.30 -14.52
N THR A 178 15.72 38.89 -13.77
CA THR A 178 15.97 39.72 -12.58
C THR A 178 15.49 39.05 -11.28
N ILE A 179 15.22 37.75 -11.29
CA ILE A 179 14.70 37.04 -10.12
C ILE A 179 15.74 36.91 -8.99
N ASP A 180 15.33 37.26 -7.78
CA ASP A 180 16.17 37.19 -6.59
C ASP A 180 16.25 35.74 -6.06
N LEU A 181 17.31 35.03 -6.46
CA LEU A 181 17.57 33.63 -6.06
C LEU A 181 17.81 33.44 -4.55
N SER A 182 18.02 34.51 -3.76
CA SER A 182 18.04 34.39 -2.29
C SER A 182 16.63 34.14 -1.73
N LYS A 183 15.60 34.67 -2.41
CA LYS A 183 14.19 34.60 -2.01
C LYS A 183 13.39 33.55 -2.79
N TRP A 184 13.79 33.25 -4.02
CA TRP A 184 13.09 32.36 -4.95
C TRP A 184 13.88 31.08 -5.26
N GLY A 185 13.16 29.96 -5.26
CA GLY A 185 13.64 28.63 -5.65
C GLY A 185 12.52 27.90 -6.39
N VAL A 186 12.63 26.57 -6.53
CA VAL A 186 11.58 25.71 -7.08
C VAL A 186 10.95 24.83 -6.00
N HIS A 187 9.72 24.37 -6.23
CA HIS A 187 9.14 23.31 -5.42
C HIS A 187 9.96 22.00 -5.57
N PRO A 188 10.48 21.38 -4.47
CA PRO A 188 11.12 20.06 -4.51
C PRO A 188 10.08 18.95 -4.70
N THR A 189 9.52 18.84 -5.91
CA THR A 189 8.56 17.79 -6.29
C THR A 189 9.12 16.38 -6.11
N PHE A 190 10.44 16.18 -6.24
CA PHE A 190 11.07 14.89 -5.91
C PHE A 190 10.76 14.46 -4.46
N LEU A 191 10.79 15.40 -3.51
CA LEU A 191 10.53 15.14 -2.10
C LEU A 191 9.05 14.93 -1.84
N TYR A 192 8.18 15.67 -2.54
CA TYR A 192 6.73 15.46 -2.47
C TYR A 192 6.33 14.09 -3.03
N GLU A 193 6.87 13.70 -4.20
CA GLU A 193 6.64 12.37 -4.79
C GLU A 193 7.26 11.29 -3.87
N SER A 194 8.45 11.51 -3.30
CA SER A 194 9.10 10.55 -2.37
C SER A 194 8.31 10.33 -1.08
N LEU A 195 7.89 11.39 -0.40
CA LEU A 195 7.12 11.31 0.84
C LEU A 195 5.72 10.73 0.61
N TRP A 196 5.08 11.06 -0.52
CA TRP A 196 3.79 10.47 -0.90
C TRP A 196 3.92 8.98 -1.21
N ASP A 197 4.85 8.60 -2.10
CA ASP A 197 5.08 7.21 -2.48
C ASP A 197 5.47 6.35 -1.25
N PHE A 198 6.20 6.92 -0.27
CA PHE A 198 6.50 6.26 1.01
C PHE A 198 5.28 6.14 1.95
N ALA A 199 4.44 7.17 2.04
CA ALA A 199 3.19 7.11 2.81
C ALA A 199 2.23 6.06 2.22
N VAL A 200 2.17 5.96 0.88
CA VAL A 200 1.43 4.91 0.16
C VAL A 200 2.01 3.53 0.46
N PHE A 201 3.33 3.34 0.42
CA PHE A 201 3.97 2.09 0.85
C PHE A 201 3.59 1.70 2.28
N ALA A 202 3.73 2.60 3.25
CA ALA A 202 3.42 2.34 4.65
C ALA A 202 1.94 1.99 4.86
N PHE A 203 1.03 2.74 4.24
CA PHE A 203 -0.40 2.46 4.26
C PHE A 203 -0.72 1.09 3.65
N LEU A 204 -0.16 0.74 2.49
CA LEU A 204 -0.43 -0.54 1.82
C LEU A 204 0.17 -1.73 2.59
N VAL A 205 1.34 -1.58 3.22
CA VAL A 205 1.94 -2.62 4.06
C VAL A 205 1.12 -2.87 5.33
N PHE A 206 0.47 -1.84 5.89
CA PHE A 206 -0.50 -1.99 6.97
C PHE A 206 -1.82 -2.61 6.46
N PHE A 207 -2.41 -2.05 5.40
CA PHE A 207 -3.70 -2.46 4.85
C PHE A 207 -3.70 -3.91 4.37
N ARG A 208 -2.63 -4.39 3.71
CA ARG A 208 -2.56 -5.77 3.19
C ARG A 208 -2.68 -6.86 4.27
N ARG A 209 -2.48 -6.53 5.55
CA ARG A 209 -2.75 -7.43 6.68
C ARG A 209 -4.25 -7.59 6.98
N LYS A 210 -5.07 -6.66 6.50
CA LYS A 210 -6.54 -6.56 6.66
C LYS A 210 -7.28 -6.76 5.33
N LYS A 211 -6.60 -7.13 4.25
CA LYS A 211 -7.25 -7.34 2.93
C LYS A 211 -8.17 -8.56 3.00
N LYS A 212 -9.36 -8.44 2.40
CA LYS A 212 -10.40 -9.49 2.41
C LYS A 212 -10.44 -10.31 1.12
N LEU A 213 -9.91 -9.76 0.01
CA LEU A 213 -9.81 -10.39 -1.32
C LEU A 213 -8.52 -9.91 -2.02
N ASP A 214 -8.10 -10.65 -3.05
CA ASP A 214 -6.99 -10.24 -3.91
C ASP A 214 -7.42 -9.18 -4.94
N GLY A 215 -6.57 -8.18 -5.17
CA GLY A 215 -6.83 -7.01 -6.00
C GLY A 215 -7.24 -5.76 -5.20
N GLU A 216 -7.51 -5.88 -3.91
CA GLU A 216 -7.77 -4.73 -3.02
C GLU A 216 -6.54 -3.83 -2.87
N VAL A 217 -5.34 -4.43 -2.73
CA VAL A 217 -4.09 -3.68 -2.50
C VAL A 217 -3.62 -3.00 -3.79
N LEU A 218 -3.75 -3.68 -4.93
CA LEU A 218 -3.55 -3.10 -6.26
C LEU A 218 -4.49 -1.91 -6.51
N SER A 219 -5.77 -2.05 -6.17
CA SER A 219 -6.74 -0.97 -6.37
C SER A 219 -6.40 0.25 -5.52
N LEU A 220 -6.11 0.05 -4.23
CA LEU A 220 -5.70 1.14 -3.34
C LEU A 220 -4.38 1.78 -3.77
N TYR A 221 -3.40 1.01 -4.27
CA TYR A 221 -2.19 1.58 -4.86
C TYR A 221 -2.51 2.50 -6.04
N LEU A 222 -3.31 2.05 -7.01
CA LEU A 222 -3.59 2.84 -8.21
C LEU A 222 -4.44 4.08 -7.92
N ILE A 223 -5.33 4.02 -6.92
CA ILE A 223 -6.04 5.19 -6.40
C ILE A 223 -5.06 6.17 -5.74
N LEU A 224 -4.27 5.73 -4.76
CA LEU A 224 -3.43 6.63 -3.97
C LEU A 224 -2.26 7.20 -4.76
N TYR A 225 -1.60 6.38 -5.58
CA TYR A 225 -0.57 6.85 -6.51
C TYR A 225 -1.18 7.80 -7.56
N GLY A 226 -2.37 7.50 -8.08
CA GLY A 226 -3.10 8.38 -8.99
C GLY A 226 -3.42 9.75 -8.38
N VAL A 227 -3.89 9.80 -7.13
CA VAL A 227 -4.14 11.06 -6.40
C VAL A 227 -2.85 11.88 -6.24
N GLY A 228 -1.78 11.28 -5.72
CA GLY A 228 -0.50 11.96 -5.55
C GLY A 228 0.08 12.44 -6.89
N ARG A 229 0.05 11.60 -7.92
CA ARG A 229 0.52 11.93 -9.26
C ARG A 229 -0.30 13.05 -9.89
N PHE A 230 -1.63 13.07 -9.73
CA PHE A 230 -2.50 14.15 -10.23
C PHE A 230 -2.16 15.50 -9.58
N LEU A 231 -1.98 15.52 -8.25
CA LEU A 231 -1.67 16.73 -7.48
C LEU A 231 -0.27 17.25 -7.78
N ILE A 232 0.75 16.39 -7.71
CA ILE A 232 2.16 16.81 -7.83
C ILE A 232 2.54 17.09 -9.28
N GLU A 233 1.95 16.40 -10.27
CA GLU A 233 2.06 16.82 -11.68
C GLU A 233 1.49 18.22 -11.89
N GLY A 234 0.52 18.68 -11.09
CA GLY A 234 0.04 20.07 -11.10
C GLY A 234 1.14 21.10 -10.82
N LEU A 235 2.14 20.74 -10.02
CA LEU A 235 3.29 21.59 -9.70
C LEU A 235 4.45 21.48 -10.70
N ARG A 236 4.51 20.46 -11.55
CA ARG A 236 5.67 20.18 -12.41
C ARG A 236 5.78 21.09 -13.63
N THR A 237 7.01 21.32 -14.06
CA THR A 237 7.38 22.15 -15.21
C THR A 237 7.62 21.36 -16.50
N ASP A 238 7.85 20.06 -16.38
CA ASP A 238 8.29 19.15 -17.45
C ASP A 238 7.18 18.17 -17.93
N SER A 239 5.92 18.46 -17.62
CA SER A 239 4.78 17.60 -17.93
C SER A 239 4.57 17.38 -19.43
N LEU A 240 4.20 16.16 -19.81
CA LEU A 240 3.76 15.84 -21.17
C LEU A 240 2.35 16.40 -21.42
N TYR A 241 2.19 17.22 -22.44
CA TYR A 241 0.90 17.82 -22.83
C TYR A 241 0.28 17.13 -24.05
N LEU A 242 -1.05 17.05 -24.06
CA LEU A 242 -1.87 16.71 -25.22
C LEU A 242 -2.91 17.82 -25.39
N GLY A 243 -2.64 18.74 -26.33
CA GLY A 243 -3.34 20.02 -26.37
C GLY A 243 -3.12 20.78 -25.05
N SER A 244 -4.19 21.33 -24.47
CA SER A 244 -4.13 22.09 -23.21
C SER A 244 -3.97 21.22 -21.95
N PHE A 245 -4.03 19.89 -22.04
CA PHE A 245 -4.12 19.01 -20.87
C PHE A 245 -2.80 18.25 -20.61
N ARG A 246 -2.43 18.09 -19.34
CA ARG A 246 -1.31 17.24 -18.92
C ARG A 246 -1.73 15.76 -18.97
N VAL A 247 -1.05 14.96 -19.79
CA VAL A 247 -1.38 13.55 -20.02
C VAL A 247 -1.34 12.74 -18.74
N SER A 248 -0.35 12.98 -17.87
CA SER A 248 -0.26 12.32 -16.56
C SER A 248 -1.49 12.58 -15.68
N GLN A 249 -2.06 13.80 -15.71
CA GLN A 249 -3.24 14.13 -14.90
C GLN A 249 -4.50 13.44 -15.44
N LEU A 250 -4.72 13.44 -16.76
CA LEU A 250 -5.84 12.73 -17.38
C LEU A 250 -5.79 11.22 -17.09
N LEU A 251 -4.62 10.59 -17.25
CA LEU A 251 -4.43 9.18 -16.95
C LEU A 251 -4.61 8.87 -15.46
N SER A 252 -4.11 9.74 -14.57
CA SER A 252 -4.25 9.56 -13.13
C SER A 252 -5.71 9.67 -12.68
N ALA A 253 -6.46 10.65 -13.18
CA ALA A 253 -7.88 10.80 -12.88
C ALA A 253 -8.71 9.60 -13.37
N LEU A 254 -8.42 9.10 -14.58
CA LEU A 254 -9.04 7.89 -15.11
C LEU A 254 -8.76 6.66 -14.23
N LEU A 255 -7.50 6.44 -13.83
CA LEU A 255 -7.12 5.33 -12.96
C LEU A 255 -7.78 5.43 -11.57
N VAL A 256 -7.86 6.62 -10.98
CA VAL A 256 -8.56 6.85 -9.70
C VAL A 256 -10.03 6.44 -9.80
N VAL A 257 -10.76 6.93 -10.80
CA VAL A 257 -12.20 6.61 -10.98
C VAL A 257 -12.40 5.11 -11.23
N VAL A 258 -11.62 4.51 -12.14
CA VAL A 258 -11.73 3.09 -12.49
C VAL A 258 -11.41 2.20 -11.29
N PHE A 259 -10.35 2.47 -10.53
CA PHE A 259 -9.98 1.62 -9.40
C PHE A 259 -10.79 1.88 -8.13
N ILE A 260 -11.41 3.05 -7.95
CA ILE A 260 -12.48 3.24 -6.97
C ILE A 260 -13.66 2.31 -7.30
N ALA A 261 -14.12 2.29 -8.56
CA ALA A 261 -15.22 1.42 -8.98
C ALA A 261 -14.89 -0.07 -8.80
N ILE A 262 -13.66 -0.50 -9.15
CA ILE A 262 -13.18 -1.87 -8.93
C ILE A 262 -13.11 -2.21 -7.44
N PHE A 263 -12.56 -1.33 -6.60
CA PHE A 263 -12.47 -1.55 -5.15
C PHE A 263 -13.86 -1.69 -4.50
N ILE A 264 -14.81 -0.84 -4.88
CA ILE A 264 -16.21 -0.93 -4.44
C ILE A 264 -16.84 -2.24 -4.95
N TYR A 265 -16.66 -2.60 -6.22
CA TYR A 265 -17.18 -3.84 -6.78
C TYR A 265 -16.64 -5.09 -6.06
N ILE A 266 -15.33 -5.15 -5.77
CA ILE A 266 -14.71 -6.24 -4.99
C ILE A 266 -15.36 -6.34 -3.60
N ARG A 267 -15.54 -5.20 -2.92
CA ARG A 267 -16.16 -5.15 -1.57
C ARG A 267 -17.65 -5.53 -1.59
N VAL A 268 -18.41 -5.06 -2.56
CA VAL A 268 -19.85 -5.37 -2.71
C VAL A 268 -20.05 -6.82 -3.14
N ARG A 269 -19.26 -7.37 -4.08
CA ARG A 269 -19.34 -8.78 -4.44
C ARG A 269 -19.03 -9.69 -3.25
N LYS A 270 -18.07 -9.35 -2.37
CA LYS A 270 -17.87 -10.15 -1.14
C LYS A 270 -19.12 -10.16 -0.24
N ASN A 271 -19.83 -9.05 -0.13
CA ASN A 271 -21.04 -8.98 0.71
C ASN A 271 -22.25 -9.68 0.06
N MET A 272 -22.26 -9.86 -1.27
CA MET A 272 -23.31 -10.58 -2.00
C MET A 272 -23.02 -12.08 -2.14
N ALA A 273 -21.75 -12.46 -2.34
CA ALA A 273 -21.29 -13.85 -2.34
C ALA A 273 -21.02 -14.34 -0.90
N GLY A 274 -21.95 -14.06 0.02
CA GLY A 274 -21.90 -14.53 1.41
C GLY A 274 -22.33 -15.99 1.57
N GLU A 275 -23.09 -16.50 0.60
CA GLU A 275 -23.84 -17.76 0.69
C GLU A 275 -23.35 -18.82 -0.33
N ASP A 276 -23.31 -18.53 -1.65
CA ASP A 276 -23.30 -19.58 -2.70
C ASP A 276 -22.04 -19.74 -3.61
N GLU A 277 -20.93 -19.01 -3.43
CA GLU A 277 -19.77 -19.12 -4.35
C GLU A 277 -18.43 -19.42 -3.63
N PRO A 278 -17.60 -20.38 -4.11
CA PRO A 278 -16.23 -20.56 -3.66
C PRO A 278 -15.33 -19.46 -4.25
N VAL A 279 -15.52 -18.24 -3.75
CA VAL A 279 -14.67 -17.08 -4.04
C VAL A 279 -13.23 -17.43 -3.67
N THR A 280 -12.27 -17.03 -4.50
CA THR A 280 -10.84 -17.15 -4.18
C THR A 280 -10.46 -16.19 -3.05
N LEU A 281 -10.77 -16.61 -1.82
CA LEU A 281 -10.42 -15.99 -0.57
C LEU A 281 -8.89 -15.81 -0.53
N GLY A 282 -8.45 -14.57 -0.69
CA GLY A 282 -7.03 -14.25 -0.79
C GLY A 282 -6.28 -14.69 0.47
N GLN A 283 -5.10 -15.30 0.28
CA GLN A 283 -4.28 -15.92 1.32
C GLN A 283 -3.71 -14.88 2.31
N SER A 284 -4.57 -14.38 3.20
CA SER A 284 -4.25 -13.50 4.31
C SER A 284 -4.67 -14.17 5.62
N GLN A 285 -3.94 -13.91 6.71
CA GLN A 285 -4.22 -14.52 8.01
C GLN A 285 -5.65 -14.25 8.51
N TYR A 286 -6.27 -13.15 8.07
CA TYR A 286 -7.67 -12.84 8.38
C TYR A 286 -8.67 -13.59 7.48
N GLY A 287 -8.29 -13.90 6.24
CA GLY A 287 -9.05 -14.80 5.36
C GLY A 287 -9.02 -16.25 5.85
N GLU A 288 -7.86 -16.72 6.31
CA GLU A 288 -7.70 -18.05 6.93
C GLU A 288 -8.47 -18.17 8.25
N LEU A 289 -8.43 -17.14 9.10
CA LEU A 289 -9.24 -17.12 10.34
C LEU A 289 -10.75 -17.12 10.05
N LEU A 290 -11.20 -16.38 9.03
CA LEU A 290 -12.61 -16.41 8.60
C LEU A 290 -13.03 -17.76 8.00
N MET A 291 -12.13 -18.47 7.29
CA MET A 291 -12.40 -19.84 6.85
C MET A 291 -12.57 -20.78 8.04
N LYS A 292 -11.70 -20.66 9.05
CA LYS A 292 -11.79 -21.49 10.26
C LYS A 292 -13.08 -21.25 11.02
N LEU A 293 -13.41 -19.98 11.30
CA LEU A 293 -14.66 -19.63 11.98
C LEU A 293 -15.88 -20.12 11.20
N LYS A 294 -15.91 -19.99 9.86
CA LYS A 294 -17.01 -20.57 9.06
C LYS A 294 -17.05 -22.09 9.09
N ALA A 295 -15.92 -22.78 9.07
CA ALA A 295 -15.89 -24.24 9.16
C ALA A 295 -16.25 -24.74 10.57
N GLU A 296 -15.93 -23.96 11.61
CA GLU A 296 -16.34 -24.18 13.00
C GLU A 296 -17.86 -23.93 13.15
N GLU A 297 -18.41 -22.85 12.57
CA GLU A 297 -19.86 -22.56 12.49
C GLU A 297 -20.64 -23.62 11.68
N GLU A 298 -20.11 -24.05 10.52
CA GLU A 298 -20.71 -25.07 9.65
C GLU A 298 -20.69 -26.45 10.33
N GLN A 299 -19.61 -26.80 11.03
CA GLN A 299 -19.51 -28.07 11.77
C GLN A 299 -20.36 -28.06 13.05
N GLU A 300 -20.43 -26.94 13.79
CA GLU A 300 -21.31 -26.82 14.97
C GLU A 300 -22.81 -26.90 14.56
N ALA A 301 -23.16 -26.47 13.34
CA ALA A 301 -24.48 -26.69 12.77
C ALA A 301 -24.73 -28.16 12.37
N GLU A 302 -23.78 -28.83 11.69
CA GLU A 302 -23.88 -30.27 11.39
C GLU A 302 -23.98 -31.13 12.67
N ASP A 303 -23.18 -30.83 13.70
CA ASP A 303 -23.19 -31.56 14.97
C ASP A 303 -24.53 -31.38 15.75
N LEU A 304 -25.22 -30.24 15.57
CA LEU A 304 -26.57 -30.00 16.11
C LEU A 304 -27.65 -30.73 15.30
N GLU A 305 -27.60 -30.68 13.97
CA GLU A 305 -28.59 -31.34 13.09
C GLU A 305 -28.54 -32.87 13.28
N ASN A 306 -27.35 -33.46 13.43
CA ASN A 306 -27.16 -34.88 13.78
C ASN A 306 -27.58 -35.24 15.22
N ALA A 307 -27.73 -34.26 16.12
CA ALA A 307 -28.22 -34.50 17.47
C ALA A 307 -29.76 -34.55 17.52
N GLU A 308 -30.45 -33.69 16.75
CA GLU A 308 -31.92 -33.71 16.65
C GLU A 308 -32.43 -34.95 15.89
N ASP A 309 -31.79 -35.37 14.79
CA ASP A 309 -32.09 -36.63 14.08
C ASP A 309 -31.78 -37.90 14.91
N GLY A 310 -31.12 -37.75 16.06
CA GLY A 310 -30.67 -38.85 16.92
C GLY A 310 -31.69 -39.33 17.97
N GLU A 311 -32.65 -38.50 18.39
CA GLU A 311 -33.56 -38.85 19.50
C GLU A 311 -34.79 -39.67 19.06
N ASP A 312 -35.19 -39.64 17.79
CA ASP A 312 -36.37 -40.36 17.24
C ASP A 312 -36.13 -41.86 16.97
N ALA A 313 -34.97 -42.43 17.38
CA ALA A 313 -34.46 -43.71 16.86
C ALA A 313 -34.51 -44.93 17.82
N GLU A 314 -35.05 -44.83 19.06
CA GLU A 314 -35.16 -45.98 19.99
C GLU A 314 -36.57 -46.19 20.61
N HIS A 315 -37.49 -46.89 19.90
CA HIS A 315 -38.26 -48.02 20.49
C HIS A 315 -39.18 -48.81 19.52
N ILE A 316 -38.85 -50.08 19.27
CA ILE A 316 -39.58 -51.17 18.56
C ILE A 316 -38.95 -52.49 19.11
N GLU A 317 -39.55 -53.65 19.46
CA GLU A 317 -40.89 -54.33 19.51
C GLU A 317 -40.75 -55.42 20.63
N ASP A 318 -41.73 -56.14 21.21
CA ASP A 318 -43.21 -56.23 21.18
C ASP A 318 -43.71 -57.04 22.42
N ALA A 319 -44.98 -56.84 22.84
CA ALA A 319 -45.88 -57.78 23.57
C ALA A 319 -45.48 -58.39 24.97
N PRO A 320 -46.45 -58.94 25.76
CA PRO A 320 -47.89 -59.13 25.49
C PRO A 320 -48.87 -58.49 26.53
N GLU A 321 -50.16 -58.67 26.26
CA GLU A 321 -51.33 -58.29 27.07
C GLU A 321 -51.57 -59.22 28.27
N ASP A 322 -52.18 -58.70 29.35
CA ASP A 322 -53.12 -59.43 30.24
C ASP A 322 -53.93 -58.42 31.10
N GLU A 323 -55.02 -58.88 31.74
CA GLU A 323 -56.15 -58.03 32.18
C GLU A 323 -56.11 -57.46 33.63
N ASP A 324 -57.00 -56.48 33.85
CA ASP A 324 -57.81 -56.19 35.05
C ASP A 324 -57.38 -55.26 36.23
N SER A 325 -58.27 -54.27 36.44
CA SER A 325 -58.84 -53.77 37.71
C SER A 325 -58.15 -52.69 38.59
N GLU A 326 -58.95 -51.64 38.87
CA GLU A 326 -59.21 -50.92 40.15
C GLU A 326 -58.07 -50.38 41.05
N ASP A 327 -58.26 -49.33 41.88
CA ASP A 327 -59.04 -48.07 41.83
C ASP A 327 -58.56 -47.20 43.04
N THR A 328 -58.83 -45.89 43.06
CA THR A 328 -58.67 -44.95 44.21
C THR A 328 -57.22 -44.73 44.75
N GLU A 329 -56.89 -43.71 45.55
CA GLU A 329 -57.67 -42.61 46.16
C GLU A 329 -56.88 -41.26 46.21
N LYS A 330 -57.47 -40.20 46.78
CA LYS A 330 -56.92 -38.81 46.80
C LYS A 330 -56.39 -38.37 48.17
N SER A 331 -55.31 -37.60 48.17
CA SER A 331 -55.09 -36.35 48.95
C SER A 331 -53.66 -35.84 48.69
N GLY A 332 -53.30 -34.57 48.88
CA GLY A 332 -54.06 -33.38 49.28
C GLY A 332 -53.13 -32.34 49.95
N GLU A 333 -53.53 -31.07 49.96
CA GLU A 333 -52.95 -29.96 50.77
C GLU A 333 -51.53 -29.43 50.43
N GLU A 334 -51.52 -28.45 49.52
CA GLU A 334 -50.84 -27.14 49.69
C GLU A 334 -51.44 -26.35 50.90
N PRO A 335 -50.93 -25.18 51.38
CA PRO A 335 -49.96 -24.23 50.78
C PRO A 335 -48.91 -23.60 51.77
N ASP A 336 -48.40 -22.41 51.42
CA ASP A 336 -47.96 -21.26 52.28
C ASP A 336 -46.52 -21.15 52.86
N ALA A 337 -45.66 -20.49 52.07
CA ALA A 337 -45.17 -19.09 52.24
C ALA A 337 -44.42 -18.55 53.50
N ASP A 338 -43.44 -17.68 53.19
CA ASP A 338 -42.76 -16.60 53.98
C ASP A 338 -42.02 -16.91 55.30
N GLY A 339 -40.95 -16.14 55.60
CA GLY A 339 -40.29 -16.15 56.93
C GLY A 339 -38.79 -15.78 57.05
N ASP A 340 -38.35 -14.64 56.50
CA ASP A 340 -37.25 -13.75 56.94
C ASP A 340 -35.98 -14.21 57.73
N GLU A 341 -34.83 -13.82 57.15
CA GLU A 341 -33.67 -13.11 57.77
C GLU A 341 -32.66 -13.76 58.76
N GLN A 342 -31.54 -13.02 58.91
CA GLN A 342 -30.50 -13.02 59.96
C GLN A 342 -29.37 -14.09 59.93
N GLU A 343 -28.08 -13.76 60.14
CA GLU A 343 -27.35 -12.47 60.15
C GLU A 343 -25.81 -12.76 60.08
N LYS A 344 -24.99 -11.69 59.92
CA LYS A 344 -23.50 -11.61 59.99
C LYS A 344 -22.78 -11.99 58.70
N ALA A 345 -22.09 -11.11 57.97
CA ALA A 345 -21.48 -9.79 58.26
C ALA A 345 -20.23 -9.79 59.16
N GLU A 346 -19.10 -9.41 58.55
CA GLU A 346 -18.09 -8.51 59.11
C GLU A 346 -17.44 -7.74 57.93
N GLU A 347 -17.39 -6.40 58.02
CA GLU A 347 -16.98 -5.46 56.95
C GLU A 347 -15.59 -4.83 57.24
N GLN A 348 -15.25 -3.76 56.50
CA GLN A 348 -14.13 -2.82 56.65
C GLN A 348 -12.89 -3.22 55.82
N ASP A 349 -12.60 -2.60 54.67
CA ASP A 349 -12.89 -1.24 54.17
C ASP A 349 -12.40 -0.08 55.04
N ILE A 350 -11.47 0.72 54.49
CA ILE A 350 -11.33 2.16 54.73
C ILE A 350 -11.03 2.83 53.38
N GLU A 351 -11.81 3.86 53.06
CA GLU A 351 -11.76 4.67 51.84
C GLU A 351 -10.56 5.68 51.84
N ALA A 352 -10.15 6.31 50.73
CA ALA A 352 -10.59 7.62 50.21
C ALA A 352 -10.63 8.79 51.24
N GLU A 353 -10.61 10.08 50.88
CA GLU A 353 -10.60 10.75 49.56
C GLU A 353 -9.85 12.11 49.66
N ASP A 354 -10.37 13.14 48.98
CA ASP A 354 -10.08 14.58 49.05
C ASP A 354 -8.74 15.16 48.53
N ALA A 355 -8.69 16.41 48.02
CA ALA A 355 -9.66 17.24 47.26
C ALA A 355 -9.06 18.64 46.95
N ALA A 356 -9.84 19.43 46.19
CA ALA A 356 -9.83 20.89 46.12
C ALA A 356 -8.71 21.60 45.31
N ALA A 357 -9.03 22.82 44.91
CA ALA A 357 -8.24 23.73 44.09
C ALA A 357 -8.37 25.16 44.63
N ASP A 358 -7.54 26.10 44.17
CA ASP A 358 -7.94 27.51 44.07
C ASP A 358 -7.14 28.28 43.00
N ASP A 359 -7.60 29.49 42.68
CA ASP A 359 -7.13 30.44 41.65
C ASP A 359 -5.89 31.27 42.06
N THR A 360 -5.13 31.77 41.09
CA THR A 360 -4.56 33.15 41.13
C THR A 360 -4.06 33.66 39.77
N THR A 361 -4.95 34.33 39.06
CA THR A 361 -4.76 35.57 38.25
C THR A 361 -3.37 36.25 38.09
N LEU A 362 -3.15 36.76 36.86
CA LEU A 362 -2.38 37.96 36.44
C LEU A 362 -0.83 38.02 36.51
N ASP A 363 -0.20 38.27 35.35
CA ASP A 363 0.33 39.61 35.02
C ASP A 363 0.43 39.83 33.48
N LEU A 364 0.41 41.09 33.04
CA LEU A 364 0.61 41.56 31.65
C LEU A 364 1.51 42.80 31.67
N GLY A 365 2.82 42.60 31.54
CA GLY A 365 3.82 43.67 31.54
C GLY A 365 4.27 44.10 30.15
N ASP A 366 3.85 45.28 29.70
CA ASP A 366 4.49 46.00 28.59
C ASP A 366 5.92 46.42 28.97
N ILE A 367 6.89 46.16 28.09
CA ILE A 367 8.11 46.97 27.99
C ILE A 367 8.33 47.32 26.52
N ASN A 368 8.35 48.63 26.24
CA ASN A 368 8.59 49.23 24.94
C ASN A 368 10.01 49.86 24.90
N ASP A 369 10.32 50.50 23.78
CA ASP A 369 11.41 51.48 23.57
C ASP A 369 12.85 50.96 23.29
N ASP A 370 13.34 51.40 22.11
CA ASP A 370 14.69 51.86 21.75
C ASP A 370 15.94 50.97 21.94
N ILE A 371 16.42 50.38 20.82
CA ILE A 371 17.52 50.92 19.97
C ILE A 371 17.65 50.16 18.63
#